data_AF-U3A9V7-F1
#
_entry.id   AF-U3A9V7-F1
#
_cell.length_a   1.000
_cell.length_b   1.000
_cell.length_c   1.000
_cell.angle_alpha   90.00
_cell.angle_beta   90.00
_cell.angle_gamma   90.00
#
_symmetry.space_group_name_H-M   'P 1'
#
loop_
_entity.id
_entity.type
_entity.pdbx_description
1 polymer ?
#
loop_
_entity_poly.entity_id
_entity_poly.type
_entity_poly.pdbx_seq_one_letter_code
_entity_poly.pdbx_strand_id
1 'polypeptide(L)'
;MSVRREIRLIEEESGRWAATDEERGITARGESAEDALEELENAVSGADEEIEERGSLGDRLRGMADDLDVDPVEDVRETRERA
;
A
#
# COMPACT_ATOMS: atom_id res chain seq x y z
N MET A 1 4.35 18.48 -11.56
CA MET A 1 3.79 18.61 -10.20
C MET A 1 4.83 18.02 -9.25
N SER A 2 5.37 18.79 -8.31
CA SER A 2 6.31 18.24 -7.34
C SER A 2 5.52 17.40 -6.34
N VAL A 3 5.66 16.08 -6.41
CA VAL A 3 5.08 15.15 -5.43
C VAL A 3 5.89 15.34 -4.15
N ARG A 4 5.41 16.22 -3.27
CA ARG A 4 6.02 16.47 -1.96
C ARG A 4 5.44 15.43 -1.01
N ARG A 5 6.22 14.39 -0.75
CA ARG A 5 5.92 13.35 0.24
C ARG A 5 6.32 13.84 1.62
N GLU A 6 5.43 13.71 2.59
CA GLU A 6 5.70 14.03 3.98
C GLU A 6 6.25 12.79 4.68
N ILE A 7 7.56 12.80 4.94
CA ILE A 7 8.25 11.73 5.65
C ILE A 7 8.62 12.24 7.04
N ARG A 8 8.17 11.54 8.08
CA ARG A 8 8.54 11.82 9.47
C ARG A 8 9.78 11.00 9.84
N LEU A 9 10.86 11.69 10.20
CA LEU A 9 12.07 11.08 10.72
C LEU A 9 12.14 11.27 12.24
N ILE A 10 12.39 10.19 12.98
CA ILE A 10 12.51 10.18 14.43
C ILE A 10 13.79 9.43 14.80
N GLU A 11 14.65 10.08 15.59
CA GLU A 11 15.78 9.40 16.24
C GLU A 11 15.28 8.69 17.50
N GLU A 12 15.51 7.38 17.59
CA GLU A 12 15.16 6.56 18.75
C GLU A 12 16.23 6.68 19.84
N GLU A 13 15.83 6.48 21.10
CA GLU A 13 16.74 6.48 22.26
C GLU A 13 17.84 5.41 22.18
N SER A 14 17.69 4.44 21.27
CA SER A 14 18.67 3.39 20.96
C SER A 14 19.76 3.84 19.98
N GLY A 15 19.70 5.07 19.47
CA GLY A 15 20.58 5.58 18.40
C GLY A 15 20.22 5.08 17.00
N ARG A 16 19.03 4.50 16.83
CA ARG A 16 18.49 4.09 15.51
C ARG A 16 17.57 5.18 14.99
N TRP A 17 17.35 5.19 13.68
CA TRP A 17 16.45 6.12 13.01
C TRP A 17 15.20 5.40 12.52
N ALA A 18 14.04 6.03 12.72
CA ALA A 18 12.77 5.58 12.17
C ALA A 18 12.28 6.60 11.14
N ALA A 19 12.02 6.14 9.92
CA ALA A 19 11.43 6.92 8.84
C ALA A 19 10.01 6.42 8.57
N THR A 20 9.03 7.32 8.61
CA THR A 20 7.61 7.01 8.39
C THR A 20 7.07 7.86 7.26
N ASP A 21 6.55 7.21 6.22
CA ASP A 21 5.76 7.86 5.17
C ASP A 21 4.30 7.95 5.66
N GLU A 22 3.80 9.16 5.91
CA GLU A 22 2.40 9.35 6.39
C GLU A 22 1.36 9.23 5.27
N GLU A 23 1.77 9.30 4.00
CA GLU A 23 0.89 9.12 2.84
C GLU A 23 0.54 7.64 2.63
N ARG A 24 1.53 6.76 2.76
CA ARG A 24 1.38 5.31 2.58
C ARG A 24 1.22 4.54 3.90
N GLY A 25 1.54 5.17 5.03
CA GLY A 25 1.54 4.51 6.35
C GLY A 25 2.67 3.48 6.51
N ILE A 26 3.73 3.59 5.72
CA ILE A 26 4.88 2.67 5.75
C ILE A 26 5.92 3.23 6.72
N THR A 27 6.47 2.37 7.56
CA THR A 27 7.54 2.71 8.50
C THR A 27 8.74 1.82 8.26
N ALA A 28 9.91 2.43 8.12
CA ALA A 28 11.19 1.75 8.05
C ALA A 28 12.13 2.23 9.16
N ARG A 29 13.12 1.41 9.50
CA ARG A 29 14.11 1.73 10.53
C ARG A 29 15.51 1.44 10.03
N GLY A 30 16.46 2.32 10.35
CA GLY A 30 17.86 2.21 9.95
C GLY A 30 18.81 2.52 11.09
N GLU A 31 20.09 2.21 10.89
CA GLU A 31 21.18 2.62 11.81
C GLU A 31 21.48 4.12 11.66
N SER A 32 21.27 4.67 10.47
CA SER A 32 21.39 6.09 10.14
C SER A 32 20.09 6.65 9.56
N ALA A 33 19.96 7.96 9.54
CA ALA A 33 18.85 8.66 8.88
C ALA A 33 18.72 8.27 7.39
N GLU A 34 19.85 8.12 6.71
CA GLU A 34 19.95 7.67 5.32
C GLU A 34 19.51 6.20 5.14
N ASP A 35 20.00 5.27 5.97
CA ASP A 35 19.56 3.87 5.96
C ASP A 35 18.04 3.75 6.15
N ALA A 36 17.48 4.52 7.10
CA ALA A 36 16.04 4.49 7.37
C ALA A 36 15.22 4.97 6.17
N LEU A 37 15.75 5.94 5.40
CA LEU A 37 15.10 6.45 4.19
C LEU A 37 15.22 5.48 3.01
N GLU A 38 16.38 4.85 2.83
CA GLU A 38 16.59 3.84 1.78
C GLU A 38 15.67 2.63 1.99
N GLU A 39 15.57 2.13 3.23
CA GLU A 39 14.63 1.05 3.55
C GLU A 39 13.17 1.48 3.36
N LEU A 40 12.84 2.74 3.67
CA LEU A 40 11.50 3.28 3.43
C LEU A 40 11.19 3.34 1.93
N GLU A 41 12.13 3.80 1.10
CA GLU A 41 11.92 3.91 -0.34
C GLU A 41 11.74 2.53 -0.98
N ASN A 42 12.49 1.52 -0.51
CA ASN A 42 12.37 0.15 -0.98
C ASN A 42 10.99 -0.42 -0.66
N ALA A 43 10.55 -0.26 0.60
CA ALA A 43 9.23 -0.70 1.05
C ALA A 43 8.10 0.03 0.31
N VAL A 44 8.26 1.33 0.05
CA VAL A 44 7.33 2.14 -0.74
C VAL A 44 7.26 1.64 -2.18
N SER A 45 8.41 1.41 -2.82
CA SER A 45 8.45 0.95 -4.22
C SER A 45 7.79 -0.42 -4.38
N GLY A 46 8.00 -1.34 -3.44
CA GLY A 46 7.31 -2.63 -3.43
C GLY A 46 5.80 -2.51 -3.22
N ALA A 47 5.36 -1.56 -2.39
CA ALA A 47 3.94 -1.29 -2.18
C ALA A 47 3.26 -0.66 -3.41
N ASP A 48 3.92 0.28 -4.08
CA ASP A 48 3.42 0.85 -5.35
C ASP A 48 3.33 -0.25 -6.43
N GLU A 49 4.32 -1.13 -6.54
CA GLU A 49 4.28 -2.27 -7.47
C GLU A 49 3.14 -3.24 -7.16
N GLU A 50 2.89 -3.58 -5.89
CA GLU A 50 1.74 -4.42 -5.52
C GLU A 50 0.40 -3.75 -5.84
N ILE A 51 0.29 -2.42 -5.68
CA ILE A 51 -0.93 -1.67 -6.04
C ILE A 51 -1.14 -1.67 -7.56
N GLU A 52 -0.09 -1.45 -8.34
CA GLU A 52 -0.18 -1.52 -9.81
C GLU A 52 -0.50 -2.94 -10.29
N GLU A 53 0.07 -3.97 -9.65
CA GLU A 53 -0.20 -5.36 -9.99
C GLU A 53 -1.63 -5.78 -9.61
N ARG A 54 -2.14 -5.34 -8.45
CA ARG A 54 -3.55 -5.54 -8.07
C ARG A 54 -4.52 -4.77 -8.97
N GLY A 55 -4.17 -3.56 -9.39
CA GLY A 55 -4.93 -2.78 -10.38
C GLY A 55 -4.99 -3.52 -11.72
N SER A 56 -3.83 -3.95 -12.22
CA SER A 56 -3.68 -4.76 -13.44
C SER A 56 -4.42 -6.10 -13.35
N LEU A 57 -4.37 -6.78 -12.20
CA LEU A 57 -5.10 -8.01 -11.93
C LEU A 57 -6.62 -7.75 -11.94
N GLY A 58 -7.07 -6.62 -11.39
CA GLY A 58 -8.45 -6.16 -11.45
C GLY A 58 -8.94 -5.90 -12.88
N ASP A 59 -8.15 -5.21 -13.70
CA ASP A 59 -8.43 -4.99 -15.13
C ASP A 59 -8.45 -6.30 -15.92
N ARG A 60 -7.51 -7.22 -15.65
CA ARG A 60 -7.46 -8.54 -16.28
C ARG A 60 -8.64 -9.41 -15.92
N LEU A 61 -9.03 -9.45 -14.64
CA LEU A 61 -10.20 -10.19 -14.16
C LEU A 61 -11.50 -9.61 -14.74
N ARG A 62 -11.59 -8.27 -14.85
CA ARG A 62 -12.72 -7.59 -15.49
C ARG A 62 -12.86 -7.99 -16.95
N GLY A 63 -11.76 -8.10 -17.70
CA GLY A 63 -11.80 -8.60 -19.08
C GLY A 63 -12.28 -10.05 -19.19
N MET A 64 -11.88 -10.92 -18.25
CA MET A 64 -12.33 -12.32 -18.23
C MET A 64 -13.81 -12.47 -17.83
N ALA A 65 -14.34 -11.58 -16.99
CA ALA A 65 -15.75 -11.57 -16.62
C ALA A 65 -16.67 -11.24 -17.81
N ASP A 66 -16.22 -10.33 -18.68
CA ASP A 66 -16.91 -9.93 -19.91
C ASP A 66 -17.04 -11.12 -20.90
N ASP A 67 -15.98 -11.93 -21.03
CA ASP A 67 -15.95 -13.12 -21.90
C ASP A 67 -16.81 -14.29 -21.38
N LEU A 68 -17.06 -14.37 -20.07
CA LEU A 68 -17.84 -15.46 -19.48
C LEU A 68 -19.33 -15.11 -19.24
N ASP A 69 -19.79 -13.90 -19.62
CA ASP A 69 -21.16 -13.42 -19.36
C ASP A 69 -21.55 -13.62 -17.87
N VAL A 70 -20.57 -13.52 -16.98
CA VAL A 70 -20.80 -13.69 -15.54
C VAL A 70 -21.24 -12.33 -15.02
N ASP A 71 -22.54 -12.21 -14.75
CA ASP A 71 -23.06 -11.05 -14.04
C ASP A 71 -22.28 -10.90 -12.72
N PRO A 72 -21.61 -9.76 -12.48
CA PRO A 72 -20.92 -9.53 -11.23
C PRO A 72 -21.96 -9.66 -10.13
N VAL A 73 -21.75 -10.60 -9.20
CA VAL A 73 -22.67 -10.81 -8.09
C VAL A 73 -22.87 -9.48 -7.36
N GLU A 74 -24.09 -8.94 -7.44
CA GLU A 74 -24.48 -7.77 -6.65
C GLU A 74 -24.16 -8.07 -5.18
N ASP A 75 -23.54 -7.09 -4.51
CA ASP A 75 -23.09 -7.09 -3.13
C ASP A 75 -23.75 -8.16 -2.24
N VAL A 76 -22.94 -9.07 -1.68
CA VAL A 76 -23.32 -9.90 -0.54
C VAL A 76 -23.45 -9.01 0.70
N ARG A 77 -24.51 -8.21 0.75
CA ARG A 77 -24.91 -7.40 1.89
C ARG A 77 -26.40 -7.59 2.15
N GLU A 78 -26.75 -8.73 2.75
CA GLU A 78 -27.85 -8.91 3.71
C GLU A 78 -27.93 -10.42 4.01
N THR A 79 -27.72 -10.91 5.23
CA THR A 79 -28.69 -10.77 6.32
C THR A 79 -28.01 -11.15 7.65
N ARG A 80 -27.46 -10.16 8.37
CA ARG A 80 -27.26 -10.28 9.83
C ARG A 80 -28.47 -9.63 10.52
N GLU A 81 -29.64 -10.20 10.36
CA GLU A 81 -30.80 -9.85 11.19
C GLU A 81 -31.75 -11.05 11.32
N ARG A 82 -31.39 -11.98 12.22
CA ARG A 82 -32.35 -12.85 12.91
C ARG A 82 -31.88 -13.02 14.36
N ALA A 83 -32.33 -12.10 15.19
CA ALA A 83 -32.45 -12.26 16.64
C ALA A 83 -33.90 -11.97 17.00
#